data_AF-A0A8C7WXR7-F1
#
_entry.id   AF-A0A8C7WXR7-F1
#
_cell.length_a   1.000
_cell.length_b   1.000
_cell.length_c   1.000
_cell.angle_alpha   90.00
_cell.angle_beta   90.00
_cell.angle_gamma   90.00
#
_symmetry.space_group_name_H-M   'P 1'
#
loop_
_entity.id
_entity.type
_entity.pdbx_description
1 polymer ?
#
loop_
_entity_poly.entity_id
_entity_poly.type
_entity_poly.pdbx_seq_one_letter_code
_entity_poly.pdbx_strand_id
1 'polypeptide(L)'
;MFIEVLLFFTILGATRRCFTVVFLQTQQSVSYNAHSGLILAKYLNLPVVLNVRWVTRGEGHFVLAPSPLSYIPVPGSGLTDKMDFIQRLKNIFFYSIITFQEKMVLPIYDKFCSKYIEGGCNIFSLLQQADIWLFRSDFVFDFPRPTMPNVVYIGGFQCKPAEPLPADLENHSLFRDAIGGNTLQLFECII
;
A
#
# COMPACT_ATOMS: atom_id res chain seq x y z
N MET A 1 15.19 -4.65 9.99
CA MET A 1 15.21 -3.29 10.56
C MET A 1 15.91 -2.36 9.57
N PHE A 2 15.26 -2.05 8.45
CA PHE A 2 15.71 -1.03 7.51
C PHE A 2 14.52 -0.08 7.33
N ILE A 3 14.58 1.07 7.99
CA ILE A 3 13.72 2.20 7.65
C ILE A 3 14.42 2.84 6.46
N GLU A 4 14.05 2.45 5.25
CA GLU A 4 14.45 3.18 4.05
C GLU A 4 13.57 4.43 3.94
N VAL A 5 13.92 5.47 4.71
CA VAL A 5 13.54 6.84 4.33
C VAL A 5 14.48 7.20 3.19
N LEU A 6 14.09 6.86 1.96
CA LEU A 6 14.78 7.38 0.80
C LEU A 6 14.39 8.86 0.65
N LEU A 7 15.19 9.72 1.27
CA LEU A 7 15.29 11.12 0.92
C LEU A 7 15.97 11.20 -0.44
N PHE A 8 15.18 11.12 -1.51
CA PHE A 8 15.67 11.49 -2.83
C PHE A 8 15.81 13.02 -2.88
N PHE A 9 17.02 13.51 -2.64
CA PHE A 9 17.42 14.84 -3.09
C PHE A 9 17.55 14.79 -4.61
N THR A 10 16.42 14.90 -5.32
CA THR A 10 16.48 15.07 -6.76
C THR A 10 16.97 16.49 -7.02
N ILE A 11 18.28 16.65 -7.22
CA ILE A 11 18.87 17.86 -7.79
C ILE A 11 18.55 17.83 -9.29
N LEU A 12 17.29 18.08 -9.64
CA LEU A 12 16.92 18.35 -11.03
C LEU A 12 17.44 19.75 -11.37
N GLY A 13 18.45 19.78 -12.23
CA GLY A 13 19.22 20.97 -12.55
C GLY A 13 18.38 22.18 -12.98
N ALA A 14 18.95 23.35 -12.68
CA ALA A 14 18.69 24.67 -13.27
C ALA A 14 17.52 25.54 -12.78
N THR A 15 16.66 25.12 -11.84
CA THR A 15 15.77 26.09 -11.14
C THR A 15 15.76 25.85 -9.63
N ARG A 16 15.99 26.91 -8.85
CA ARG A 16 16.19 26.93 -7.39
C ARG A 16 14.95 26.57 -6.56
N ARG A 17 14.36 25.38 -6.77
CA ARG A 17 13.36 24.78 -5.87
C ARG A 17 13.72 23.31 -5.67
N CYS A 18 14.46 23.02 -4.60
CA CYS A 18 14.63 21.66 -4.14
C CYS A 18 13.28 21.17 -3.62
N PHE A 19 12.57 20.34 -4.39
CA PHE A 19 11.41 19.60 -3.89
C PHE A 19 11.95 18.36 -3.18
N THR A 20 12.07 18.41 -1.86
CA THR A 20 12.37 17.23 -1.07
C THR A 20 11.12 16.37 -1.01
N VAL A 21 11.09 15.29 -1.78
CA VAL A 21 10.00 14.31 -1.75
C VAL A 21 10.40 13.18 -0.81
N VAL A 22 9.61 12.96 0.23
CA VAL A 22 9.82 11.84 1.15
C VAL A 22 9.08 10.62 0.59
N PHE A 23 9.84 9.64 0.10
CA PHE A 23 9.30 8.33 -0.27
C PHE A 23 9.28 7.43 0.97
N LEU A 24 8.08 7.03 1.38
CA LEU A 24 7.90 6.02 2.43
C LEU A 24 7.59 4.67 1.76
N GLN A 25 8.59 3.80 1.68
CA GLN A 25 8.44 2.42 1.22
C GLN A 25 8.16 1.52 2.43
N THR A 26 7.00 0.86 2.45
CA THR A 26 6.70 -0.18 3.44
C THR A 26 6.93 -1.56 2.83
N GLN A 27 8.03 -2.25 3.16
CA GLN A 27 8.04 -3.70 2.93
C GLN A 27 6.95 -4.35 3.81
N GLN A 28 6.35 -5.42 3.30
CA GLN A 28 5.14 -6.08 3.81
C GLN A 28 5.23 -6.52 5.30
N SER A 29 6.42 -6.49 5.89
CA SER A 29 6.70 -6.85 7.27
C SER A 29 6.69 -5.69 8.29
N VAL A 30 6.58 -4.41 7.90
CA VAL A 30 6.66 -3.29 8.88
C VAL A 30 5.73 -2.11 8.57
N SER A 31 4.42 -2.27 8.75
CA SER A 31 3.44 -1.16 8.61
C SER A 31 3.60 -0.05 9.66
N TYR A 32 4.27 -0.31 10.79
CA TYR A 32 4.37 0.62 11.92
C TYR A 32 5.37 1.78 11.69
N ASN A 33 6.30 1.64 10.75
CA ASN A 33 7.33 2.66 10.50
C ASN A 33 6.86 3.79 9.56
N ALA A 34 5.77 3.60 8.82
CA ALA A 34 5.25 4.64 7.94
C ALA A 34 4.72 5.85 8.73
N HIS A 35 4.16 5.61 9.92
CA HIS A 35 3.55 6.65 10.74
C HIS A 35 4.58 7.65 11.29
N SER A 36 5.77 7.19 11.68
CA SER A 36 6.85 8.08 12.14
C SER A 36 7.42 8.92 11.00
N GLY A 37 7.54 8.35 9.80
CA GLY A 37 7.95 9.09 8.60
C GLY A 37 6.98 10.22 8.23
N LEU A 38 5.67 9.98 8.36
CA LEU A 38 4.64 10.99 8.14
C LEU A 38 4.70 12.14 9.16
N ILE A 39 4.91 11.83 10.44
CA ILE A 39 5.09 12.85 11.47
C ILE A 39 6.31 13.71 11.14
N LEU A 40 7.44 13.09 10.77
CA LEU A 40 8.66 13.81 10.42
C LEU A 40 8.47 14.70 9.19
N ALA A 41 7.81 14.20 8.15
CA ALA A 41 7.54 14.98 6.95
C ALA A 41 6.65 16.20 7.26
N LYS A 42 5.65 16.03 8.14
CA LYS A 42 4.81 17.14 8.61
C LYS A 42 5.60 18.16 9.41
N TYR A 43 6.49 17.70 10.30
CA TYR A 43 7.37 18.57 11.09
C TYR A 43 8.28 19.42 10.20
N LEU A 44 8.78 18.85 9.10
CA LEU A 44 9.64 19.53 8.13
C LEU A 44 8.88 20.29 7.03
N ASN A 45 7.54 20.26 7.02
CA ASN A 45 6.67 20.85 5.99
C ASN A 45 7.05 20.42 4.55
N LEU A 46 7.32 19.13 4.36
CA LEU A 46 7.72 18.56 3.06
C LEU A 46 6.54 17.90 2.35
N PRO A 47 6.50 17.92 1.01
CA PRO A 47 5.53 17.13 0.25
C PRO A 47 5.76 15.63 0.46
N VAL A 48 4.66 14.87 0.57
CA VAL A 48 4.69 13.44 0.91
C VAL A 48 4.16 12.61 -0.25
N VAL A 49 4.98 11.65 -0.69
CA VAL A 49 4.58 10.65 -1.68
C VAL A 49 4.64 9.27 -1.03
N LEU A 50 3.47 8.63 -0.89
CA LEU A 50 3.34 7.33 -0.23
C LEU A 50 3.43 6.20 -1.26
N ASN A 51 4.39 5.30 -1.11
CA ASN A 51 4.48 4.08 -1.94
C ASN A 51 4.05 2.85 -1.14
N VAL A 52 2.73 2.69 -0.97
CA VAL A 52 2.15 1.75 -0.01
C VAL A 52 0.87 1.12 -0.57
N ARG A 53 0.75 -0.20 -0.44
CA ARG A 53 -0.51 -0.94 -0.62
C ARG A 53 -1.23 -1.16 0.70
N TRP A 54 -0.48 -1.59 1.71
CA TRP A 54 -1.00 -1.96 3.03
C TRP A 54 -0.71 -0.90 4.08
N VAL A 55 -1.75 -0.50 4.81
CA VAL A 55 -1.68 0.38 5.97
C VAL A 55 -2.23 -0.34 7.21
N THR A 56 -2.10 0.26 8.38
CA THR A 56 -2.62 -0.29 9.65
C THR A 56 -4.13 -0.57 9.63
N ARG A 57 -4.88 0.09 8.73
CA ARG A 57 -6.31 -0.10 8.50
C ARG A 57 -6.64 -1.16 7.43
N GLY A 58 -5.66 -1.93 6.95
CA GLY A 58 -5.82 -2.90 5.85
C GLY A 58 -5.34 -2.32 4.51
N GLU A 59 -6.16 -2.37 3.46
CA GLU A 59 -5.82 -1.67 2.20
C GLU A 59 -5.79 -0.16 2.40
N GLY A 60 -4.85 0.51 1.72
CA GLY A 60 -4.78 1.97 1.68
C GLY A 60 -6.09 2.63 1.25
N HIS A 61 -6.89 1.97 0.42
CA HIS A 61 -8.16 2.52 -0.04
C HIS A 61 -9.21 2.70 1.07
N PHE A 62 -9.16 1.93 2.17
CA PHE A 62 -10.06 2.13 3.32
C PHE A 62 -9.82 3.49 4.02
N VAL A 63 -8.63 4.07 3.84
CA VAL A 63 -8.30 5.40 4.37
C VAL A 63 -8.82 6.50 3.45
N LEU A 64 -8.80 6.26 2.16
CA LEU A 64 -9.08 7.27 1.13
C LEU A 64 -10.57 7.42 0.82
N ALA A 65 -11.30 6.31 0.74
CA ALA A 65 -12.71 6.31 0.35
C ALA A 65 -13.52 5.30 1.18
N PRO A 66 -14.81 5.60 1.47
CA PRO A 66 -15.68 4.64 2.12
C PRO A 66 -15.98 3.47 1.18
N SER A 67 -15.60 2.27 1.60
CA SER A 67 -15.79 1.04 0.82
C SER A 67 -16.85 0.14 1.46
N PRO A 68 -17.91 -0.25 0.73
CA PRO A 68 -18.95 -1.13 1.26
C PRO A 68 -18.42 -2.56 1.48
N LEU A 69 -18.45 -3.02 2.73
CA LEU A 69 -18.01 -4.37 3.13
C LEU A 69 -18.92 -5.50 2.60
N SER A 70 -20.08 -5.16 2.05
CA SER A 70 -21.00 -6.12 1.45
C SER A 70 -20.56 -6.63 0.08
N TYR A 71 -19.78 -5.82 -0.66
CA TYR A 71 -19.29 -6.12 -2.01
C TYR A 71 -17.77 -6.29 -2.05
N ILE A 72 -17.04 -5.55 -1.21
CA ILE A 72 -15.58 -5.56 -1.21
C ILE A 72 -15.10 -6.47 -0.08
N PRO A 73 -14.50 -7.62 -0.40
CA PRO A 73 -13.90 -8.48 0.60
C PRO A 73 -12.69 -7.79 1.22
N VAL A 74 -12.57 -7.88 2.54
CA VAL A 74 -11.38 -7.47 3.27
C VAL A 74 -10.25 -8.39 2.81
N PRO A 75 -9.11 -7.83 2.42
CA PRO A 75 -7.99 -8.64 1.97
C PRO A 75 -7.52 -9.59 3.08
N GLY A 76 -7.07 -10.78 2.67
CA GLY A 76 -6.75 -11.87 3.59
C GLY A 76 -7.95 -12.74 3.97
N SER A 77 -9.19 -12.34 3.66
CA SER A 77 -10.38 -13.22 3.82
C SER A 77 -10.49 -14.30 2.72
N GLY A 78 -9.82 -14.10 1.57
CA GLY A 78 -9.89 -15.00 0.42
C GLY A 78 -11.27 -15.06 -0.25
N LEU A 79 -12.15 -14.10 0.04
CA LEU A 79 -13.49 -14.01 -0.50
C LEU A 79 -13.50 -13.29 -1.85
N THR A 80 -14.49 -13.59 -2.68
CA THR A 80 -14.69 -12.97 -4.00
C THR A 80 -15.66 -11.78 -3.91
N ASP A 81 -15.93 -11.11 -5.04
CA ASP A 81 -16.95 -10.08 -5.20
C ASP A 81 -18.37 -10.60 -4.94
N LYS A 82 -18.60 -11.90 -5.20
CA LYS A 82 -19.88 -12.58 -4.99
C LYS A 82 -19.88 -13.34 -3.67
N MET A 83 -20.35 -12.68 -2.62
CA MET A 83 -20.46 -13.25 -1.28
C MET A 83 -21.90 -13.59 -0.87
N ASP A 84 -22.07 -14.76 -0.26
CA ASP A 84 -23.28 -15.14 0.47
C ASP A 84 -23.41 -14.37 1.78
N PHE A 85 -24.59 -14.39 2.41
CA PHE A 85 -24.85 -13.68 3.66
C PHE A 85 -23.85 -14.05 4.79
N ILE A 86 -23.54 -15.34 4.96
CA ILE A 86 -22.58 -15.81 5.98
C ILE A 86 -21.15 -15.36 5.64
N GLN A 87 -20.79 -15.34 4.35
CA GLN A 87 -19.49 -14.86 3.91
C GLN A 87 -19.36 -13.35 4.16
N ARG A 88 -20.42 -12.57 3.97
CA ARG A 88 -20.45 -11.14 4.35
C ARG A 88 -20.29 -10.94 5.86
N LEU A 89 -20.93 -11.77 6.68
CA LEU A 89 -20.77 -11.70 8.13
C LEU A 89 -19.32 -12.02 8.54
N LYS A 90 -18.71 -13.03 7.92
CA LYS A 90 -17.28 -13.35 8.07
C LYS A 90 -16.41 -12.16 7.64
N ASN A 91 -16.74 -11.49 6.54
CA ASN A 91 -16.02 -10.31 6.08
C ASN A 91 -16.06 -9.15 7.10
N ILE A 92 -17.24 -8.88 7.67
CA ILE A 92 -17.42 -7.88 8.73
C ILE A 92 -16.59 -8.25 9.97
N PHE A 93 -16.52 -9.53 10.31
CA PHE A 93 -15.71 -10.00 11.43
C PHE A 93 -14.22 -9.72 11.20
N PHE A 94 -13.68 -10.01 10.02
CA PHE A 94 -12.29 -9.67 9.67
C PHE A 94 -12.05 -8.16 9.69
N TYR A 95 -12.96 -7.36 9.12
CA TYR A 95 -12.88 -5.90 9.15
C TYR A 95 -12.82 -5.36 10.59
N SER A 96 -13.63 -5.93 11.48
CA SER A 96 -13.68 -5.55 12.90
C SER A 96 -12.36 -5.81 13.60
N ILE A 97 -11.71 -6.96 13.35
CA ILE A 97 -10.40 -7.28 13.90
C ILE A 97 -9.36 -6.23 13.47
N ILE A 98 -9.30 -5.89 12.19
CA ILE A 98 -8.35 -4.91 11.66
C ILE A 98 -8.62 -3.53 12.28
N THR A 99 -9.88 -3.10 12.33
CA THR A 99 -10.28 -1.83 12.95
C THR A 99 -9.93 -1.79 14.44
N PHE A 100 -10.06 -2.91 15.14
CA PHE A 100 -9.68 -3.01 16.55
C PHE A 100 -8.17 -2.89 16.74
N GLN A 101 -7.36 -3.58 15.92
CA GLN A 101 -5.90 -3.46 15.93
C GLN A 101 -5.46 -2.01 15.70
N GLU A 102 -6.05 -1.35 14.72
CA GLU A 102 -5.76 0.06 14.42
C GLU A 102 -6.08 0.98 15.61
N LYS A 103 -7.24 0.81 16.24
CA LYS A 103 -7.64 1.60 17.44
C LYS A 103 -6.71 1.41 18.62
N MET A 104 -6.06 0.26 18.74
CA MET A 104 -5.06 0.01 19.80
C MET A 104 -3.73 0.71 19.51
N VAL A 105 -3.37 0.85 18.23
CA VAL A 105 -2.06 1.37 17.78
C VAL A 105 -2.06 2.89 17.58
N LEU A 106 -3.12 3.47 16.99
CA LEU A 106 -3.29 4.90 16.77
C LEU A 106 -2.99 5.81 17.99
N PRO A 107 -3.51 5.53 19.21
CA PRO A 107 -3.31 6.44 20.35
C PRO A 107 -1.84 6.55 20.79
N ILE A 108 -0.99 5.57 20.45
CA ILE A 108 0.45 5.64 20.70
C ILE A 108 1.03 6.76 19.84
N TYR A 109 0.71 6.78 18.55
CA TYR A 109 1.20 7.80 17.62
C TYR A 109 0.59 9.18 17.84
N ASP A 110 -0.69 9.25 18.22
CA ASP A 110 -1.34 10.53 18.53
C ASP A 110 -0.66 11.22 19.74
N LYS A 111 -0.25 10.44 20.76
CA LYS A 111 0.56 10.94 21.89
C LYS A 111 1.95 11.41 21.47
N PHE A 112 2.58 10.71 20.54
CA PHE A 112 3.86 11.17 19.98
C PHE A 112 3.68 12.46 19.20
N CYS A 113 2.61 12.56 18.41
CA CYS A 113 2.39 13.73 17.57
C CYS A 113 2.09 14.99 18.40
N SER A 114 1.23 14.88 19.41
CA SER A 114 0.92 16.02 20.30
C SER A 114 2.13 16.54 21.07
N LYS A 115 3.17 15.71 21.27
CA LYS A 115 4.41 16.10 21.94
C LYS A 115 5.37 16.90 21.05
N TYR A 116 5.43 16.59 19.75
CA TYR A 116 6.44 17.16 18.84
C TYR A 116 5.88 18.16 17.82
N ILE A 117 4.56 18.17 17.58
CA ILE A 117 3.91 19.06 16.62
C ILE A 117 2.94 19.99 17.36
N GLU A 118 3.24 21.29 17.32
CA GLU A 118 2.35 22.33 17.83
C GLU A 118 1.04 22.35 17.02
N GLY A 119 -0.09 22.14 17.70
CA GLY A 119 -1.42 22.01 17.06
C GLY A 119 -2.00 20.60 17.05
N GLY A 120 -1.20 19.58 17.40
CA GLY A 120 -1.62 18.18 17.39
C GLY A 120 -1.84 17.65 15.96
N CYS A 121 -1.57 16.37 15.75
CA CYS A 121 -1.92 15.73 14.48
C CYS A 121 -2.60 14.40 14.74
N ASN A 122 -3.49 14.04 13.84
CA ASN A 122 -4.06 12.72 13.76
C ASN A 122 -3.40 12.00 12.58
N ILE A 123 -2.82 10.83 12.83
CA ILE A 123 -2.11 10.08 11.80
C ILE A 123 -3.03 9.70 10.63
N PHE A 124 -4.29 9.39 10.92
CA PHE A 124 -5.26 9.04 9.90
C PHE A 124 -5.55 10.24 8.98
N SER A 125 -5.68 11.46 9.53
CA SER A 125 -5.85 12.65 8.70
C SER A 125 -4.58 12.99 7.91
N LEU A 126 -3.39 12.77 8.46
CA LEU A 126 -2.13 12.94 7.73
C LEU A 126 -2.00 11.98 6.55
N LEU A 127 -2.45 10.73 6.70
CA LEU A 127 -2.50 9.77 5.58
C LEU A 127 -3.44 10.28 4.47
N GLN A 128 -4.65 10.71 4.84
CA GLN A 128 -5.61 11.26 3.87
C GLN A 128 -5.11 12.52 3.14
N GLN A 129 -4.31 13.35 3.82
CA GLN A 129 -3.73 14.59 3.29
C GLN A 129 -2.47 14.39 2.46
N ALA A 130 -1.98 13.16 2.25
CA ALA A 130 -0.78 12.96 1.45
C ALA A 130 -1.01 13.41 -0.01
N ASP A 131 0.00 14.05 -0.61
CA ASP A 131 -0.10 14.70 -1.91
C ASP A 131 -0.32 13.70 -3.03
N ILE A 132 0.43 12.57 -3.00
CA ILE A 132 0.31 11.49 -3.99
C ILE A 132 0.43 10.14 -3.29
N TRP A 133 -0.46 9.23 -3.65
CA TRP A 133 -0.45 7.82 -3.27
C TRP A 133 -0.07 6.96 -4.48
N LEU A 134 1.07 6.28 -4.39
CA LEU A 134 1.52 5.28 -5.33
C LEU A 134 1.10 3.90 -4.82
N PHE A 135 0.05 3.34 -5.41
CA PHE A 135 -0.44 2.00 -5.06
C PHE A 135 0.32 0.94 -5.82
N ARG A 136 0.87 -0.04 -5.08
CA ARG A 136 1.57 -1.21 -5.64
C ARG A 136 0.60 -2.30 -6.08
N SER A 137 -0.31 -1.93 -6.96
CA SER A 137 -1.29 -2.81 -7.61
C SER A 137 -1.79 -2.10 -8.87
N ASP A 138 -2.29 -2.86 -9.83
CA ASP A 138 -3.03 -2.31 -10.96
C ASP A 138 -4.53 -2.27 -10.65
N PHE A 139 -5.23 -1.33 -11.26
CA PHE A 139 -6.70 -1.19 -11.12
C PHE A 139 -7.46 -2.43 -11.61
N VAL A 140 -6.85 -3.27 -12.45
CA VAL A 140 -7.46 -4.49 -13.01
C VAL A 140 -7.62 -5.58 -11.95
N PHE A 141 -6.73 -5.63 -10.96
CA PHE A 141 -6.78 -6.63 -9.87
C PHE A 141 -7.62 -6.17 -8.68
N ASP A 142 -8.04 -4.92 -8.66
CA ASP A 142 -8.84 -4.34 -7.60
C ASP A 142 -10.33 -4.32 -7.95
N PHE A 143 -11.17 -4.40 -6.92
CA PHE A 143 -12.62 -4.28 -7.09
C PHE A 143 -13.00 -2.86 -7.54
N PRO A 144 -14.02 -2.71 -8.42
CA PRO A 144 -14.44 -1.41 -8.91
C PRO A 144 -14.98 -0.56 -7.75
N ARG A 145 -14.30 0.54 -7.43
CA ARG A 145 -14.71 1.53 -6.43
C ARG A 145 -14.22 2.93 -6.84
N PRO A 146 -14.85 4.00 -6.35
CA PRO A 146 -14.36 5.35 -6.57
C PRO A 146 -12.95 5.52 -6.00
N THR A 147 -12.03 5.99 -6.82
CA THR A 147 -10.65 6.28 -6.43
C THR A 147 -10.47 7.78 -6.24
N MET A 148 -9.71 8.16 -5.22
CA MET A 148 -9.36 9.57 -5.00
C MET A 148 -8.39 10.04 -6.09
N PRO A 149 -8.46 11.33 -6.51
CA PRO A 149 -7.63 11.84 -7.61
C PRO A 149 -6.13 11.90 -7.29
N ASN A 150 -5.75 11.85 -6.01
CA ASN A 150 -4.34 11.79 -5.57
C ASN A 150 -3.74 10.37 -5.64
N VAL A 151 -4.49 9.38 -6.16
CA VAL A 151 -4.07 7.98 -6.24
C VAL A 151 -3.59 7.64 -7.65
N VAL A 152 -2.36 7.13 -7.74
CA VAL A 152 -1.76 6.59 -8.96
C VAL A 152 -1.45 5.12 -8.73
N TYR A 153 -1.98 4.28 -9.60
CA TYR A 153 -1.69 2.84 -9.61
C TYR A 153 -0.37 2.60 -10.35
N ILE A 154 0.58 1.98 -9.67
CA ILE A 154 1.88 1.57 -10.22
C ILE A 154 2.04 0.08 -9.93
N GLY A 155 1.52 -0.75 -10.82
CA GLY A 155 1.83 -2.19 -10.87
C GLY A 155 3.11 -2.48 -11.67
N GLY A 156 3.69 -3.66 -11.47
CA GLY A 156 4.72 -4.20 -12.37
C GLY A 156 6.05 -3.43 -12.48
N PHE A 157 6.34 -2.48 -11.59
CA PHE A 157 7.63 -1.75 -11.67
C PHE A 157 8.83 -2.63 -11.26
N GLN A 158 8.58 -3.78 -10.63
CA GLN A 158 9.60 -4.75 -10.22
C GLN A 158 9.87 -5.83 -11.28
N CYS A 159 9.14 -5.83 -12.42
CA CYS A 159 9.30 -6.83 -13.47
C CYS A 159 10.73 -6.79 -14.04
N LYS A 160 11.47 -7.87 -13.85
CA LYS A 160 12.73 -8.10 -14.58
C LYS A 160 12.41 -8.73 -15.95
N PRO A 161 13.25 -8.52 -16.97
CA PRO A 161 13.15 -9.28 -18.20
C PRO A 161 13.22 -10.78 -17.87
N ALA A 162 12.37 -11.59 -18.51
CA ALA A 162 12.27 -13.01 -18.22
C ALA A 162 13.63 -13.69 -18.43
N GLU A 163 14.14 -14.35 -17.39
CA GLU A 163 15.28 -15.26 -17.52
C GLU A 163 14.81 -16.57 -18.18
N PRO A 164 15.65 -17.19 -19.03
CA PRO A 164 15.29 -18.46 -19.67
C PRO A 164 15.05 -19.53 -18.59
N LEU A 165 14.03 -20.37 -18.80
CA LEU A 165 13.73 -21.46 -17.87
C LEU A 165 14.94 -22.42 -17.78
N PRO A 166 15.28 -22.92 -16.59
CA PRO A 166 16.26 -23.99 -16.47
C PRO A 166 15.78 -25.25 -17.21
N ALA A 167 16.68 -25.91 -17.94
CA ALA A 167 16.39 -27.01 -18.87
C ALA A 167 15.61 -28.19 -18.25
N ASP A 168 15.75 -28.40 -16.94
CA ASP A 168 15.03 -29.43 -16.20
C ASP A 168 13.51 -29.17 -16.13
N LEU A 169 13.10 -27.90 -16.13
CA LEU A 169 11.69 -27.48 -16.10
C LEU A 169 11.07 -27.35 -17.51
N GLU A 170 11.88 -27.16 -18.55
CA GLU A 170 11.41 -27.12 -19.95
C GLU A 170 10.97 -28.50 -20.45
N ASN A 171 11.63 -29.57 -19.97
CA ASN A 171 11.34 -30.95 -20.38
C ASN A 171 10.04 -31.51 -19.78
N HIS A 172 9.52 -30.90 -18.71
CA HIS A 172 8.25 -31.28 -18.13
C HIS A 172 7.11 -30.56 -18.87
N SER A 173 6.55 -31.21 -19.90
CA SER A 173 5.46 -30.67 -20.73
C SER A 173 4.26 -30.15 -19.92
N LEU A 174 3.95 -30.79 -18.79
CA LEU A 174 2.91 -30.33 -17.85
C LEU A 174 3.21 -28.98 -17.20
N PHE A 175 4.47 -28.65 -16.95
CA PHE A 175 4.88 -27.39 -16.35
C PHE A 175 4.81 -26.25 -17.39
N ARG A 176 5.18 -26.55 -18.63
CA ARG A 176 5.05 -25.63 -19.77
C ARG A 176 3.59 -25.24 -20.06
N ASP A 177 2.67 -26.19 -19.99
CA ASP A 177 1.24 -25.94 -20.21
C ASP A 177 0.56 -25.23 -19.03
N ALA A 178 0.99 -25.51 -17.79
CA ALA A 178 0.46 -24.85 -16.59
C ALA A 178 0.91 -23.38 -16.45
N ILE A 179 2.08 -23.03 -17.01
CA ILE A 179 2.71 -21.72 -16.82
C ILE A 179 2.55 -20.79 -18.02
N GLY A 180 2.18 -21.34 -19.19
CA GLY A 180 1.75 -20.57 -20.36
C GLY A 180 2.55 -19.28 -20.57
N GLY A 181 3.87 -19.37 -20.81
CA GLY A 181 4.79 -18.30 -21.26
C GLY A 181 4.86 -16.99 -20.45
N ASN A 182 3.72 -16.33 -20.26
CA ASN A 182 3.53 -15.02 -19.65
C ASN A 182 3.11 -15.08 -18.17
N THR A 183 2.74 -16.26 -17.64
CA THR A 183 2.17 -16.36 -16.28
C THR A 183 3.23 -16.25 -15.19
N LEU A 184 4.47 -16.70 -15.45
CA LEU A 184 5.60 -16.49 -14.51
C LEU A 184 5.98 -15.02 -14.38
N GLN A 185 5.98 -14.27 -15.50
CA GLN A 185 6.17 -12.82 -15.46
C GLN A 185 5.08 -12.14 -14.64
N LEU A 186 3.81 -12.51 -14.81
CA LEU A 186 2.72 -11.96 -14.01
C LEU A 186 2.91 -12.19 -12.51
N PHE A 187 3.37 -13.38 -12.08
CA PHE A 187 3.60 -13.65 -10.66
C PHE A 187 4.79 -12.87 -10.08
N GLU A 188 5.91 -12.73 -10.80
CA GLU A 188 7.03 -11.88 -10.36
C GLU A 188 6.73 -10.38 -10.42
N CYS A 189 5.79 -9.96 -11.28
CA CYS A 189 5.34 -8.58 -11.40
C CYS A 189 4.32 -8.14 -10.32
N ILE A 190 3.61 -9.11 -9.70
CA ILE A 190 2.52 -8.86 -8.73
C ILE A 190 3.02 -8.86 -7.27
N ILE A 191 4.15 -9.52 -6.98
CA ILE A 191 4.74 -9.65 -5.62
C ILE A 191 5.81 -8.56 -5.39
#